data_AF-A0A937XRH2-F1
#
_entry.id   AF-A0A937XRH2-F1
#
_cell.length_a   1.000
_cell.length_b   1.000
_cell.length_c   1.000
_cell.angle_alpha   90.00
_cell.angle_beta   90.00
_cell.angle_gamma   90.00
#
_symmetry.space_group_name_H-M   'P 1'
#
loop_
_entity.id
_entity.type
_entity.pdbx_description
1 polymer ?
#
loop_
_entity_poly.entity_id
_entity_poly.type
_entity_poly.pdbx_seq_one_letter_code
_entity_poly.pdbx_strand_id
1 'polypeptide(L)'
;MRFETQFLVKCSPAEVIERFSDVPAMASLLPGASVGPANSDGSYPATLIVSFGPKRIAFNGVITNVTDRAQQCGVLSGRASAAMRAAKMAVKMTYTLREAEAQGTSDAVSA
;
A
#
# COMPACT_ATOMS: atom_id res chain seq x y z
N MET A 1 -11.66 6.67 9.66
CA MET A 1 -10.43 6.65 10.48
C MET A 1 -9.31 7.23 9.64
N ARG A 2 -8.41 8.02 10.24
CA ARG A 2 -7.23 8.62 9.60
C ARG A 2 -6.04 8.39 10.51
N PHE A 3 -4.91 8.00 9.95
CA PHE A 3 -3.65 7.88 10.65
C PHE A 3 -2.55 8.32 9.70
N GLU A 4 -1.43 8.75 10.28
CA GLU A 4 -0.25 9.18 9.57
C GLU A 4 0.94 8.42 10.16
N THR A 5 1.91 8.08 9.31
CA THR A 5 3.09 7.34 9.72
C THR A 5 4.25 7.80 8.86
N GLN A 6 5.43 7.86 9.47
CA GLN A 6 6.69 8.11 8.79
C GLN A 6 7.70 7.09 9.30
N PHE A 7 8.61 6.67 8.43
CA PHE A 7 9.69 5.77 8.78
C PHE A 7 10.85 5.96 7.80
N LEU A 8 12.04 5.53 8.23
CA LEU A 8 13.25 5.60 7.43
C LEU A 8 13.48 4.28 6.69
N VAL A 9 14.04 4.37 5.49
CA VAL A 9 14.48 3.23 4.69
C VAL A 9 15.90 3.47 4.19
N LYS A 10 16.62 2.40 3.88
CA LYS A 10 18.03 2.47 3.44
C LYS A 10 18.19 2.84 1.96
N CYS A 11 17.09 2.98 1.22
CA CYS A 11 17.10 3.29 -0.21
C CYS A 11 16.83 4.76 -0.44
N SER A 12 17.34 5.31 -1.56
CA SER A 12 17.01 6.66 -2.01
C SER A 12 15.52 6.80 -2.35
N PRO A 13 14.94 8.02 -2.29
CA PRO A 13 13.56 8.25 -2.73
C PRO A 13 13.28 7.72 -4.14
N ALA A 14 14.23 7.89 -5.06
CA ALA A 14 14.12 7.44 -6.44
C ALA A 14 14.00 5.90 -6.55
N GLU A 15 14.73 5.13 -5.73
CA GLU A 15 14.58 3.67 -5.71
C GLU A 15 13.26 3.24 -5.09
N VAL A 16 12.80 3.95 -4.05
CA VAL A 16 11.55 3.66 -3.37
C VAL A 16 10.35 3.94 -4.27
N ILE A 17 10.35 5.04 -5.03
CA ILE A 17 9.21 5.36 -5.92
C ILE A 17 9.05 4.33 -7.04
N GLU A 18 10.14 3.74 -7.55
CA GLU A 18 10.04 2.63 -8.50
C GLU A 18 9.39 1.40 -7.89
N ARG A 19 9.72 1.07 -6.64
CA ARG A 19 9.06 -0.03 -5.91
C ARG A 19 7.57 0.25 -5.68
N PHE A 20 7.22 1.48 -5.36
CA PHE A 20 5.82 1.86 -5.17
C PHE A 20 5.03 1.84 -6.49
N SER A 21 5.71 2.06 -7.62
CA SER A 21 5.09 1.98 -8.95
C SER A 21 4.74 0.54 -9.36
N ASP A 22 5.36 -0.47 -8.73
CA ASP A 22 5.09 -1.89 -8.93
C ASP A 22 4.05 -2.41 -7.92
N VAL A 23 2.76 -2.25 -8.26
CA VAL A 23 1.63 -2.67 -7.39
C VAL A 23 1.65 -4.17 -7.08
N PRO A 24 1.90 -5.09 -8.04
CA PRO A 24 2.05 -6.51 -7.74
C PRO A 24 3.16 -6.81 -6.73
N ALA A 25 4.34 -6.21 -6.89
CA ALA A 25 5.43 -6.41 -5.93
C ALA A 25 5.06 -5.90 -4.53
N MET A 26 4.44 -4.72 -4.42
CA MET A 26 3.96 -4.21 -3.14
C MET A 26 2.93 -5.15 -2.49
N ALA A 27 1.95 -5.64 -3.25
CA ALA A 27 0.92 -6.52 -2.73
C ALA A 27 1.50 -7.82 -2.14
N SER A 28 2.58 -8.35 -2.74
CA SER A 28 3.24 -9.57 -2.27
C SER A 28 3.86 -9.44 -0.86
N LEU A 29 4.15 -8.20 -0.43
CA LEU A 29 4.72 -7.90 0.89
C LEU A 29 3.64 -7.71 1.96
N LEU A 30 2.36 -7.57 1.57
CA LEU A 30 1.27 -7.30 2.49
C LEU A 30 0.55 -8.61 2.87
N PRO A 31 0.49 -8.97 4.16
CA PRO A 31 -0.16 -10.19 4.60
C PRO A 31 -1.62 -10.28 4.13
N GLY A 32 -1.94 -11.36 3.42
CA GLY A 32 -3.29 -11.62 2.90
C GLY A 32 -3.69 -10.74 1.72
N ALA A 33 -2.83 -9.87 1.21
CA ALA A 33 -3.09 -9.09 0.01
C ALA A 33 -2.65 -9.86 -1.23
N SER A 34 -3.39 -9.67 -2.32
CA SER A 34 -3.02 -10.14 -3.65
C SER A 34 -3.70 -9.25 -4.70
N VAL A 35 -3.09 -9.15 -5.87
CA VAL A 35 -3.68 -8.44 -7.02
C VAL A 35 -3.63 -9.34 -8.26
N GLY A 36 -4.64 -9.21 -9.10
CA GLY A 36 -4.67 -9.80 -10.44
C GLY A 36 -3.92 -8.94 -11.46
N PRO A 37 -3.97 -9.31 -12.75
CA PRO A 37 -3.43 -8.48 -13.83
C PRO A 37 -4.07 -7.09 -13.84
N ALA A 38 -3.31 -6.08 -14.26
CA ALA A 38 -3.83 -4.74 -14.43
C ALA A 38 -4.95 -4.71 -15.50
N ASN A 39 -6.00 -3.96 -15.20
CA ASN A 39 -7.04 -3.57 -16.15
C ASN A 39 -6.49 -2.52 -17.13
N SER A 40 -7.22 -2.28 -18.22
CA SER A 40 -6.86 -1.28 -19.25
C SER A 40 -6.76 0.15 -18.72
N ASP A 41 -7.40 0.46 -17.59
CA ASP A 41 -7.36 1.76 -16.91
C ASP A 41 -6.24 1.87 -15.87
N GLY A 42 -5.39 0.86 -15.74
CA GLY A 42 -4.30 0.80 -14.76
C GLY A 42 -4.73 0.43 -13.34
N SER A 43 -6.01 0.13 -13.11
CA SER A 43 -6.47 -0.44 -11.85
C SER A 43 -6.16 -1.94 -11.77
N TYR A 44 -6.02 -2.46 -10.56
CA TYR A 44 -5.76 -3.86 -10.30
C TYR A 44 -6.96 -4.46 -9.55
N PRO A 45 -7.56 -5.57 -10.05
CA PRO A 45 -8.42 -6.41 -9.23
C PRO A 45 -7.62 -6.87 -8.00
N ALA A 46 -8.17 -6.74 -6.80
CA ALA A 46 -7.47 -6.97 -5.56
C ALA A 46 -8.28 -7.80 -4.58
N THR A 47 -7.58 -8.65 -3.82
CA THR A 47 -8.14 -9.42 -2.70
C THR A 47 -7.33 -9.14 -1.45
N LEU A 48 -8.01 -8.80 -0.36
CA LEU A 48 -7.42 -8.70 0.98
C LEU A 48 -8.10 -9.72 1.91
N ILE A 49 -7.33 -10.65 2.44
CA ILE A 49 -7.78 -11.63 3.42
C ILE A 49 -7.34 -11.17 4.82
N VAL A 50 -8.32 -10.77 5.63
CA VAL A 50 -8.07 -10.39 7.02
C VAL A 50 -8.47 -11.55 7.94
N SER A 51 -7.58 -11.93 8.84
CA SER A 51 -7.83 -12.99 9.82
C SER A 51 -8.17 -12.39 11.18
N PHE A 52 -9.28 -12.82 11.78
CA PHE A 52 -9.74 -12.45 13.11
C PHE A 52 -9.97 -13.72 13.93
N GLY A 53 -8.96 -14.12 14.70
CA GLY A 53 -8.96 -15.42 15.37
C GLY A 53 -9.13 -16.57 14.36
N PRO A 54 -10.08 -17.50 14.57
CA PRO A 54 -10.33 -18.60 13.63
C PRO A 54 -11.09 -18.18 12.37
N LYS A 55 -11.55 -16.92 12.25
CA LYS A 55 -12.34 -16.44 11.11
C LYS A 55 -11.44 -15.75 10.08
N ARG A 56 -11.70 -16.01 8.80
CA ARG A 56 -11.08 -15.33 7.65
C ARG A 56 -12.16 -14.58 6.90
N ILE A 57 -11.91 -13.31 6.59
CA ILE A 57 -12.80 -12.47 5.79
C ILE A 57 -12.04 -12.06 4.54
N ALA A 58 -12.59 -12.39 3.37
CA ALA A 58 -12.06 -11.94 2.09
C ALA A 58 -12.79 -10.68 1.63
N PHE A 59 -12.02 -9.63 1.39
CA PHE A 59 -12.47 -8.41 0.74
C PHE A 59 -11.99 -8.43 -0.71
N ASN A 60 -12.91 -8.37 -1.66
CA ASN A 60 -12.60 -8.32 -3.08
C ASN A 60 -12.93 -6.92 -3.61
N GLY A 61 -12.05 -6.39 -4.46
CA GLY A 61 -12.14 -4.99 -4.86
C GLY A 61 -11.19 -4.61 -5.98
N VAL A 62 -10.97 -3.31 -6.08
CA VAL A 62 -10.03 -2.70 -7.03
C VAL A 62 -9.12 -1.73 -6.31
N ILE A 63 -7.87 -1.66 -6.74
CA ILE A 63 -6.86 -0.72 -6.25
C ILE A 63 -6.18 -0.01 -7.42
N THR A 64 -5.85 1.26 -7.21
CA THR A 64 -5.11 2.09 -8.16
C THR A 64 -4.00 2.79 -7.41
N ASN A 65 -2.79 2.77 -7.97
CA ASN A 65 -1.70 3.61 -7.50
C ASN A 65 -1.31 4.61 -8.59
N VAL A 66 -1.31 5.89 -8.24
CA VAL A 66 -0.84 6.96 -9.12
C VAL A 66 0.41 7.56 -8.51
N THR A 67 1.52 7.49 -9.22
CA THR A 67 2.84 7.92 -8.76
C THR A 67 3.34 9.11 -9.58
N ASP A 68 3.90 10.11 -8.93
CA ASP A 68 4.69 11.16 -9.56
C ASP A 68 6.16 10.94 -9.20
N ARG A 69 6.95 10.47 -10.18
CA ARG A 69 8.38 10.22 -10.02
C ARG A 69 9.20 11.50 -9.89
N ALA A 70 8.77 12.60 -10.50
CA ALA A 70 9.49 13.86 -10.41
C ALA A 70 9.31 14.47 -9.01
N GLN A 71 8.09 14.38 -8.46
CA GLN A 71 7.77 14.89 -7.13
C GLN A 71 7.98 13.86 -6.01
N GLN A 72 8.37 12.63 -6.35
CA GLN A 72 8.63 11.55 -5.39
C GLN A 72 7.44 11.30 -4.46
N CYS A 73 6.23 11.28 -5.01
CA CYS A 73 5.00 11.18 -4.26
C CYS A 73 3.96 10.30 -4.97
N GLY A 74 2.86 10.00 -4.28
CA GLY A 74 1.78 9.27 -4.92
C GLY A 74 0.53 9.14 -4.08
N VAL A 75 -0.50 8.60 -4.71
CA VAL A 75 -1.80 8.30 -4.12
C VAL A 75 -2.20 6.88 -4.46
N LEU A 76 -2.27 6.04 -3.43
CA LEU A 76 -2.86 4.72 -3.50
C LEU A 76 -4.31 4.80 -3.03
N SER A 77 -5.25 4.28 -3.82
CA SER A 77 -6.65 4.24 -3.45
C SER A 77 -7.27 2.89 -3.79
N GLY A 78 -8.19 2.42 -2.97
CA GLY A 78 -8.84 1.15 -3.19
C GLY A 78 -10.22 1.09 -2.57
N ARG A 79 -11.08 0.26 -3.15
CA ARG A 79 -12.41 -0.05 -2.62
C ARG A 79 -12.63 -1.56 -2.72
N ALA A 80 -13.16 -2.15 -1.66
CA ALA A 80 -13.44 -3.57 -1.62
C ALA A 80 -14.70 -3.86 -0.79
N SER A 81 -15.30 -5.02 -1.01
CA SER A 81 -16.42 -5.53 -0.21
C SER A 81 -16.22 -7.00 0.13
N ALA A 82 -16.80 -7.41 1.26
CA ALA A 82 -16.89 -8.80 1.65
C ALA A 82 -18.30 -9.33 1.37
N ALA A 83 -18.39 -10.53 0.79
CA ALA A 83 -19.67 -11.19 0.49
C ALA A 83 -20.47 -11.45 1.77
N MET A 84 -19.79 -11.84 2.85
CA MET A 84 -20.42 -12.06 4.15
C MET A 84 -20.59 -10.70 4.84
N ARG A 85 -21.84 -10.31 5.14
CA ARG A 85 -22.25 -9.12 5.92
C ARG A 85 -22.23 -7.76 5.22
N ALA A 86 -22.16 -7.71 3.88
CA ALA A 86 -22.15 -6.45 3.12
C ALA A 86 -21.10 -5.43 3.60
N ALA A 87 -20.03 -5.90 4.25
CA ALA A 87 -18.97 -5.04 4.76
C ALA A 87 -18.25 -4.39 3.58
N LYS A 88 -18.07 -3.07 3.64
CA LYS A 88 -17.37 -2.29 2.61
C LYS A 88 -16.15 -1.64 3.24
N MET A 89 -15.09 -1.56 2.45
CA MET A 89 -13.86 -0.89 2.80
C MET A 89 -13.48 0.07 1.68
N ALA A 90 -13.03 1.27 2.04
CA ALA A 90 -12.39 2.21 1.14
C ALA A 90 -11.13 2.74 1.80
N VAL A 91 -10.03 2.77 1.06
CA VAL A 91 -8.72 3.24 1.51
C VAL A 91 -8.24 4.31 0.55
N LYS A 92 -7.64 5.36 1.11
CA LYS A 92 -6.84 6.33 0.38
C LYS A 92 -5.59 6.60 1.22
N MET A 93 -4.43 6.40 0.62
CA MET A 93 -3.12 6.71 1.18
C MET A 93 -2.45 7.71 0.26
N THR A 94 -1.98 8.81 0.81
CA THR A 94 -1.10 9.76 0.14
C THR A 94 0.27 9.64 0.78
N TYR A 95 1.32 9.58 -0.02
CA TYR A 95 2.70 9.46 0.47
C TYR A 95 3.62 10.44 -0.26
N THR A 96 4.70 10.82 0.42
CA THR A 96 5.80 11.62 -0.13
C THR A 96 7.10 11.05 0.38
N LEU A 97 8.06 10.92 -0.51
CA LEU A 97 9.39 10.41 -0.23
C LEU A 97 10.34 11.59 -0.22
N ARG A 98 11.23 11.61 0.77
CA ARG A 98 12.22 12.67 0.97
C ARG A 98 13.50 11.99 1.42
N GLU A 99 14.63 12.57 1.05
CA GLU A 99 15.88 12.18 1.68
C GLU A 99 15.77 12.41 3.18
N ALA A 100 16.23 11.44 3.95
CA ALA A 100 16.40 11.64 5.37
C ALA A 100 17.47 12.72 5.55
N GLU A 101 17.17 13.77 6.32
CA GLU A 101 18.23 14.63 6.81
C GLU A 101 19.25 13.75 7.55
N ALA A 102 20.55 14.05 7.42
CA ALA A 102 21.60 13.36 8.14
C ALA A 102 21.46 13.64 9.66
N GLN A 103 20.47 13.00 10.27
CA GLN A 103 20.25 12.97 11.70
C GLN A 103 21.13 11.83 12.20
N GLY A 104 22.08 12.17 13.06
CA GLY A 104 23.02 11.22 13.66
C GLY A 104 22.30 9.94 14.08
N THR A 105 22.86 8.82 13.66
CA THR A 105 22.34 7.46 13.83
C THR A 105 21.57 7.27 15.14
N SER A 106 20.28 7.02 15.01
CA SER A 106 19.45 6.45 16.07
C SER A 106 18.65 5.32 15.42
N ASP A 107 19.26 4.15 15.38
CA ASP A 107 18.59 2.89 15.09
C ASP A 107 17.51 2.66 16.15
N ALA A 108 16.27 3.06 15.85
CA ALA A 108 15.09 2.66 16.60
C ALA A 108 14.23 1.78 15.70
N VAL A 109 14.64 0.52 15.57
CA VAL A 109 13.75 -0.57 15.16
C VAL A 109 13.08 -1.07 16.43
N SER A 110 11.79 -0.78 16.62
CA SER A 110 10.96 -1.52 17.58
C SER A 110 10.27 -2.66 16.85
N ALA A 111 10.51 -3.88 17.36
CA ALA A 111 9.92 -5.13 16.90
C ALA A 111 8.43 -5.25 17.25
#